data_AF-A0A2E6RHH4-F1
#
_entry.id   AF-A0A2E6RHH4-F1
#
_cell.length_a   1.000
_cell.length_b   1.000
_cell.length_c   1.000
_cell.angle_alpha   90.00
_cell.angle_beta   90.00
_cell.angle_gamma   90.00
#
_symmetry.space_group_name_H-M   'P 1'
#
loop_
_entity.id
_entity.type
_entity.pdbx_description
1 polymer ?
#
loop_
_entity_poly.entity_id
_entity_poly.type
_entity_poly.pdbx_seq_one_letter_code
_entity_poly.pdbx_strand_id
1 'polypeptide(L)' 'MLTDCLTFECPWCGETNQVEAEPGDAGQWLVQDCQVCCSPIEIRLPGPGQPDFQVRREDA' A
#
# COMPACT_ATOMS: atom_id res chain seq x y z
N MET A 1 2.36 20.06 -5.18
CA MET A 1 1.82 18.69 -5.26
C MET A 1 2.96 17.79 -4.85
N LEU A 2 2.94 17.30 -3.62
CA LEU A 2 3.95 16.40 -3.07
C LEU A 2 3.21 15.09 -2.80
N THR A 3 3.34 14.15 -3.73
CA THR A 3 2.93 12.75 -3.53
C THR A 3 4.02 12.09 -2.70
N ASP A 4 3.66 11.53 -1.55
CA ASP A 4 4.60 10.75 -0.74
C ASP A 4 4.68 9.34 -1.32
N CYS A 5 5.87 8.76 -1.42
CA CYS A 5 6.04 7.40 -1.90
C CYS A 5 6.48 6.50 -0.73
N LEU A 6 5.64 5.53 -0.41
CA LEU A 6 5.90 4.56 0.65
C LEU A 6 6.39 3.25 0.05
N THR A 7 7.41 2.65 0.65
CA THR A 7 7.92 1.34 0.26
C THR A 7 7.43 0.26 1.21
N PHE A 8 7.14 -0.91 0.68
CA PHE A 8 6.68 -2.05 1.46
C PHE A 8 7.06 -3.39 0.83
N GLU A 9 7.12 -4.44 1.64
CA GLU A 9 7.41 -5.80 1.16
C GLU A 9 6.13 -6.53 0.76
N CYS A 10 6.14 -7.15 -0.41
CA CYS A 10 5.02 -7.94 -0.90
C CYS A 10 4.81 -9.16 0.01
N PRO A 11 3.62 -9.32 0.63
CA PRO A 11 3.36 -10.44 1.52
C PRO A 11 3.21 -11.79 0.80
N TRP A 12 3.26 -11.80 -0.54
CA TRP A 12 3.20 -13.01 -1.36
C TRP A 12 4.59 -13.53 -1.73
N CYS A 13 5.42 -12.69 -2.37
CA CYS A 13 6.73 -13.10 -2.89
C CYS A 13 7.93 -12.47 -2.15
N GLY A 14 7.69 -11.52 -1.25
CA GLY A 14 8.75 -10.80 -0.51
C GLY A 14 9.41 -9.65 -1.28
N GLU A 15 8.95 -9.33 -2.49
CA GLU A 15 9.55 -8.27 -3.30
C GLU A 15 9.24 -6.87 -2.73
N THR A 16 10.19 -5.94 -2.82
CA THR A 16 9.94 -4.55 -2.43
C THR A 16 9.10 -3.83 -3.48
N ASN A 17 7.94 -3.33 -3.07
CA ASN A 17 7.01 -2.57 -3.89
C ASN A 17 6.89 -1.13 -3.34
N GLN A 18 6.29 -0.26 -4.13
CA GLN A 18 6.02 1.14 -3.77
C GLN A 18 4.54 1.45 -3.93
N VAL A 19 4.01 2.33 -3.08
CA VAL A 19 2.66 2.88 -3.19
C VAL A 19 2.73 4.40 -3.11
N GLU A 20 1.95 5.05 -3.97
CA GLU A 20 1.80 6.50 -3.98
C GLU A 20 0.73 6.90 -2.95
N ALA A 21 1.13 7.71 -1.98
CA ALA A 21 0.26 8.27 -0.96
C ALA A 21 -0.02 9.74 -1.32
N GLU A 22 -1.19 9.97 -1.91
CA GLU A 22 -1.71 11.31 -2.12
C GLU A 22 -2.52 11.77 -0.90
N PRO A 23 -2.62 13.08 -0.64
CA PRO A 23 -3.40 13.61 0.48
C PRO A 23 -4.90 13.24 0.44
N GLY A 24 -5.43 12.87 -0.74
CA GLY A 24 -6.82 12.40 -0.89
C GLY A 24 -7.05 10.98 -0.38
N ASP A 25 -6.01 10.14 -0.43
CA ASP A 25 -6.06 8.72 -0.09
C ASP A 25 -5.68 8.44 1.37
N ALA A 26 -5.38 9.49 2.12
CA ALA A 26 -5.02 9.42 3.53
C ALA A 26 -6.09 8.67 4.36
N GLY A 27 -5.70 7.55 4.97
CA GLY A 27 -6.58 6.69 5.77
C GLY A 27 -7.45 5.71 4.96
N GLN A 28 -7.33 5.69 3.63
CA GLN A 28 -8.06 4.78 2.77
C GLN A 28 -7.36 3.43 2.64
N TRP A 29 -8.14 2.43 2.23
CA TRP A 29 -7.64 1.14 1.78
C TRP A 29 -7.54 1.16 0.26
N LEU A 30 -6.40 0.68 -0.23
CA LEU A 30 -6.05 0.60 -1.63
C LEU A 30 -5.75 -0.86 -1.97
N VAL A 31 -5.99 -1.24 -3.22
CA VAL A 31 -5.58 -2.54 -3.74
C VAL A 31 -4.60 -2.28 -4.87
N GLN A 32 -3.41 -2.85 -4.75
CA GLN A 32 -2.36 -2.77 -5.75
C GLN A 32 -1.80 -4.16 -6.01
N ASP A 33 -1.58 -4.51 -7.26
CA ASP A 33 -0.87 -5.72 -7.62
C ASP A 33 0.65 -5.59 -7.36
N CYS A 34 1.27 -6.70 -7.00
CA CYS A 34 2.73 -6.75 -6.92
C CYS A 34 3.34 -6.65 -8.32
N GLN A 35 4.34 -5.78 -8.50
CA GLN A 35 5.01 -5.57 -9.79
C GLN A 35 5.80 -6.80 -10.30
N VAL A 36 5.99 -7.82 -9.46
CA VAL A 36 6.74 -9.04 -9.81
C VAL A 36 5.87 -10.29 -9.85
N CYS A 37 5.04 -10.53 -8.82
CA CYS A 37 4.20 -11.73 -8.77
C CYS A 37 2.74 -11.50 -9.16
N CYS A 38 2.36 -10.28 -9.53
CA CYS A 38 1.00 -9.91 -9.97
C CYS A 38 -0.13 -10.29 -8.99
N SER A 39 0.19 -10.55 -7.72
CA SER A 39 -0.79 -10.91 -6.70
C SER A 39 -1.36 -9.66 -6.05
N PRO A 40 -2.68 -9.59 -5.79
CA PRO A 40 -3.32 -8.42 -5.20
C PRO A 40 -2.91 -8.23 -3.74
N ILE A 41 -2.59 -6.98 -3.38
CA ILE A 41 -2.15 -6.58 -2.05
C ILE A 41 -3.04 -5.44 -1.59
N GLU A 42 -3.60 -5.58 -0.41
CA GLU A 42 -4.42 -4.55 0.21
C GLU A 42 -3.55 -3.72 1.17
N ILE A 43 -3.55 -2.41 0.97
CA ILE A 43 -2.67 -1.46 1.64
C ILE A 43 -3.52 -0.38 2.29
N ARG A 44 -3.29 -0.09 3.57
CA ARG A 44 -3.88 1.05 4.25
C ARG A 44 -2.89 2.19 4.34
N LEU A 45 -3.23 3.34 3.76
CA LEU A 45 -2.39 4.51 3.88
C LEU A 45 -2.56 5.19 5.24
N PRO A 46 -1.47 5.75 5.82
CA PRO A 46 -1.58 6.58 7.00
C PRO A 46 -2.42 7.83 6.71
N GLY A 47 -3.18 8.26 7.70
CA GLY A 47 -4.04 9.44 7.60
C GLY A 47 -4.10 10.27 8.88
N PRO A 48 -4.76 11.44 8.85
CA PRO A 48 -4.89 12.31 10.00
C PRO A 48 -5.64 11.60 11.14
N GLY A 49 -4.94 11.36 12.25
CA GLY A 49 -5.46 10.62 13.40
C GLY A 49 -5.31 9.10 13.31
N GLN A 50 -4.72 8.59 12.23
CA GLN A 50 -4.49 7.16 12.03
C GLN A 50 -3.15 6.94 11.31
N PRO A 51 -2.03 6.99 12.03
CA PRO A 51 -0.68 6.93 11.45
C PRO A 51 -0.27 5.52 10.98
N ASP A 52 -1.18 4.55 11.04
CA ASP A 52 -0.87 3.15 10.88
C ASP A 52 -0.88 2.75 9.41
N PHE A 53 0.29 2.39 8.90
CA PHE A 53 0.47 1.83 7.57
C PHE A 53 0.34 0.31 7.65
N GLN A 54 -0.63 -0.25 6.95
CA GLN A 54 -0.89 -1.70 6.96
C GLN A 54 -0.75 -2.27 5.58
N VAL A 55 -0.14 -3.45 5.51
CA VAL A 55 -0.02 -4.22 4.27
C VAL A 55 -0.50 -5.63 4.56
N ARG A 56 -1.44 -6.10 3.75
CA ARG A 56 -1.97 -7.46 3.86
C ARG A 56 -2.26 -8.03 2.48
N ARG A 57 -2.36 -9.35 2.45
CA ARG A 57 -2.82 -10.08 1.27
C ARG A 57 -4.31 -9.81 1.10
N GLU A 58 -4.74 -9.47 -0.11
CA GLU A 58 -6.17 -9.47 -0.42
C GLU A 58 -6.63 -10.94 -0.45
N ASP A 59 -7.57 -11.28 0.44
CA ASP A 59 -8.21 -12.58 0.46
C ASP A 59 -9.31 -12.53 -0.61
N ALA A 60 -8.94 -12.92 -1.84
CA ALA A 60 -9.84 -12.94 -3.00
C ALA A 60 -10.98 -13.97 -2.84
#